data_AF-A0AAJ0BTJ8-F1
#
_entry.id   AF-A0AAJ0BTJ8-F1
#
_cell.length_a   1.000
_cell.length_b   1.000
_cell.length_c   1.000
_cell.angle_alpha   90.00
_cell.angle_beta   90.00
_cell.angle_gamma   90.00
#
_symmetry.space_group_name_H-M   'P 1'
#
loop_
_entity.id
_entity.type
_entity.pdbx_description
1 polymer ?
#
loop_
_entity_poly.entity_id
_entity_poly.type
_entity_poly.pdbx_seq_one_letter_code
_entity_poly.pdbx_strand_id
1 'polypeptide(L)'
;MVLLRMVTITVVTVTMVPVTMVPHMAASQLKIEASVASNSGLFQLQVARSLAAQLAIAVGNIHDHGYVHGDLYLGNVLLQLLSGLDYPSEEQLYEKFGAPEPKPAQRDGTPLPPGVTSHVISPVWLGEPSEKIALADAKLVPADFGVAFCPSQESRYESHTPLEIRTPEARFEPTKPLSFASDIWSLACSI
;
A
#
# COMPACT_ATOMS: atom_id res chain seq x y z
N MET A 1 26.22 14.29 0.17
CA MET A 1 25.90 13.15 1.06
C MET A 1 24.46 13.34 1.53
N VAL A 2 23.49 12.90 0.72
CA VAL A 2 22.07 13.09 1.02
C VAL A 2 21.57 11.76 1.56
N LEU A 3 21.55 11.64 2.89
CA LEU A 3 20.90 10.55 3.60
C LEU A 3 19.57 11.10 4.10
N LEU A 4 18.48 10.80 3.39
CA LEU A 4 17.12 10.98 3.87
C LEU A 4 16.19 10.20 2.93
N ARG A 5 15.48 9.22 3.48
CA ARG A 5 14.06 9.42 3.79
C ARG A 5 13.55 8.35 4.74
N MET A 6 13.01 8.85 5.85
CA MET A 6 12.08 8.17 6.73
C MET A 6 10.87 7.69 5.92
N VAL A 7 10.38 6.49 6.22
CA VAL A 7 9.16 5.91 5.60
C VAL A 7 8.09 5.81 6.68
N THR A 8 6.94 6.44 6.44
CA THR A 8 5.79 6.49 7.36
C THR A 8 4.70 5.57 6.85
N ILE A 9 4.31 4.57 7.66
CA ILE A 9 3.20 3.69 7.33
C ILE A 9 1.90 4.36 7.76
N THR A 10 1.02 4.61 6.79
CA THR A 10 -0.31 5.18 7.04
C THR A 10 -1.32 4.05 7.09
N VAL A 11 -1.91 3.81 8.26
CA VAL A 11 -3.23 3.16 8.33
C VAL A 11 -4.16 4.04 7.50
N VAL A 12 -4.90 3.45 6.56
CA VAL A 12 -6.05 4.16 5.97
C VAL A 12 -7.05 4.35 7.10
N THR A 13 -6.88 5.43 7.87
CA THR A 13 -7.99 5.98 8.64
C THR A 13 -8.98 6.45 7.59
N VAL A 14 -10.09 5.74 7.48
CA VAL A 14 -11.27 6.26 6.83
C VAL A 14 -11.59 7.56 7.57
N THR A 15 -11.21 8.69 7.00
CA THR A 15 -11.85 9.95 7.34
C THR A 15 -13.32 9.74 6.98
N MET A 16 -14.16 9.61 7.99
CA MET A 16 -15.61 9.64 7.82
C MET A 16 -16.02 11.00 7.27
N VAL A 17 -15.97 11.13 5.94
CA VAL A 17 -16.72 12.12 5.18
C VAL A 17 -17.85 11.31 4.50
N PRO A 18 -19.12 11.74 4.59
CA PRO A 18 -20.25 10.89 4.28
C PRO A 18 -20.46 10.82 2.76
N VAL A 19 -19.68 10.01 2.07
CA VAL A 19 -20.01 9.53 0.73
C VAL A 19 -19.64 8.05 0.67
N THR A 20 -20.62 7.23 1.07
CA THR A 20 -20.78 5.81 0.76
C THR A 20 -19.52 5.05 0.33
N MET A 21 -18.74 4.59 1.31
CA MET A 21 -17.86 3.44 1.15
C MET A 21 -18.05 2.52 2.36
N VAL A 22 -18.20 1.22 2.09
CA VAL A 22 -18.58 0.20 3.08
C VAL A 22 -17.54 0.15 4.22
N PRO A 23 -17.91 0.46 5.48
CA PRO A 23 -16.96 0.66 6.58
C PRO A 23 -16.22 -0.60 7.03
N HIS A 24 -16.64 -1.79 6.59
CA HIS A 24 -16.14 -3.06 7.11
C HIS A 24 -14.80 -3.54 6.49
N MET A 25 -14.35 -2.96 5.37
CA MET A 25 -13.19 -3.48 4.61
C MET A 25 -11.85 -2.81 4.97
N ALA A 26 -11.87 -1.52 5.34
CA ALA A 26 -10.63 -0.74 5.49
C ALA A 26 -9.84 -1.01 6.78
N ALA A 27 -10.47 -1.58 7.81
CA ALA A 27 -9.87 -1.77 9.14
C ALA A 27 -9.05 -3.07 9.29
N SER A 28 -8.77 -3.80 8.20
CA SER A 28 -8.18 -5.15 8.26
C SER A 28 -6.98 -5.37 7.34
N GLN A 29 -6.35 -4.29 6.87
CA GLN A 29 -5.27 -4.40 5.87
C GLN A 29 -4.10 -3.46 6.19
N LEU A 30 -2.87 -3.95 6.01
CA LEU A 30 -1.62 -3.22 6.24
C LEU A 30 -0.77 -3.19 4.98
N LYS A 31 -0.28 -2.02 4.55
CA LYS A 31 0.66 -1.93 3.41
C LYS A 31 1.94 -2.72 3.70
N ILE A 32 2.41 -3.48 2.69
CA ILE A 32 3.71 -4.15 2.71
C ILE A 32 4.80 -3.09 2.50
N GLU A 33 5.03 -2.29 3.53
CA GLU A 33 6.19 -1.41 3.62
C GLU A 33 6.83 -1.62 5.01
N ALA A 34 7.27 -2.86 5.25
CA ALA A 34 7.82 -3.30 6.54
C ALA A 34 9.28 -2.84 6.78
N SER A 35 9.61 -1.57 6.53
CA SER A 35 10.98 -1.07 6.72
C SER A 35 11.23 -0.33 8.03
N VAL A 36 10.22 -0.14 8.89
CA VAL A 36 10.38 0.67 10.12
C VAL A 36 10.59 -0.18 11.39
N ALA A 37 10.15 -1.44 11.38
CA ALA A 37 10.20 -2.31 12.56
C ALA A 37 11.07 -3.58 12.37
N SER A 38 11.47 -3.90 11.13
CA SER A 38 12.33 -5.05 10.84
C SER A 38 13.79 -4.63 10.78
N ASN A 39 14.67 -5.43 11.40
CA ASN A 39 16.12 -5.19 11.38
C ASN A 39 16.74 -5.47 9.98
N SER A 40 16.01 -6.18 9.11
CA SER A 40 16.45 -6.53 7.75
C SER A 40 15.50 -6.04 6.65
N GLY A 41 14.23 -5.78 6.97
CA GLY A 41 13.19 -5.46 5.99
C GLY A 41 12.74 -6.67 5.14
N LEU A 42 13.12 -7.89 5.54
CA LEU A 42 12.85 -9.12 4.78
C LEU A 42 11.86 -10.04 5.51
N PHE A 43 11.05 -10.75 4.73
CA PHE A 43 10.21 -11.84 5.24
C PHE A 43 11.02 -13.12 5.42
N GLN A 44 10.56 -14.01 6.30
CA GLN A 44 11.05 -15.38 6.35
C GLN A 44 10.84 -16.06 4.98
N LEU A 45 11.78 -16.90 4.54
CA LEU A 45 11.77 -17.48 3.19
C LEU A 45 10.45 -18.15 2.79
N GLN A 46 9.82 -18.89 3.71
CA GLN A 46 8.55 -19.57 3.42
C GLN A 46 7.38 -18.58 3.32
N VAL A 47 7.39 -17.52 4.14
CA VAL A 47 6.42 -16.42 4.07
C VAL A 47 6.59 -15.66 2.75
N ALA A 48 7.82 -15.29 2.38
CA ALA A 48 8.12 -14.62 1.12
C ALA A 48 7.62 -15.43 -0.09
N ARG A 49 7.89 -16.74 -0.12
CA ARG A 49 7.41 -17.63 -1.19
C ARG A 49 5.88 -17.71 -1.25
N SER A 50 5.21 -17.78 -0.10
CA SER A 50 3.75 -17.79 -0.03
C SER A 50 3.17 -16.49 -0.58
N LEU A 51 3.71 -15.33 -0.15
CA LEU A 51 3.26 -14.02 -0.60
C LEU A 51 3.54 -13.80 -2.10
N ALA A 52 4.71 -14.20 -2.60
CA ALA A 52 5.05 -14.12 -4.02
C ALA A 52 4.10 -14.96 -4.88
N ALA A 53 3.78 -16.19 -4.45
CA ALA A 53 2.82 -17.04 -5.13
C ALA A 53 1.41 -16.43 -5.15
N GLN A 54 0.95 -15.88 -4.03
CA GLN A 54 -0.34 -15.18 -3.95
C GLN A 54 -0.39 -13.96 -4.85
N LEU A 55 0.68 -13.16 -4.89
CA LEU A 55 0.76 -11.98 -5.74
C LEU A 55 0.71 -12.36 -7.22
N ALA A 56 1.46 -13.38 -7.63
CA ALA A 56 1.43 -13.88 -9.01
C ALA A 56 0.03 -14.40 -9.41
N ILE A 57 -0.64 -15.14 -8.51
CA ILE A 57 -2.03 -15.60 -8.73
C ILE A 57 -2.98 -14.41 -8.87
N ALA A 58 -2.86 -13.40 -7.99
CA ALA A 58 -3.73 -12.24 -8.02
C ALA A 58 -3.53 -11.40 -9.30
N VAL A 59 -2.29 -11.20 -9.75
CA VAL A 59 -1.98 -10.56 -11.04
C VAL A 59 -2.56 -11.37 -12.20
N GLY A 60 -2.39 -12.69 -12.20
CA GLY A 60 -3.01 -13.58 -13.20
C GLY A 60 -4.52 -13.40 -13.27
N ASN A 61 -5.20 -13.38 -12.13
CA ASN A 61 -6.64 -13.15 -12.07
C ASN A 61 -7.05 -11.77 -12.62
N ILE A 62 -6.30 -10.71 -12.32
CA ILE A 62 -6.55 -9.36 -12.86
C ILE A 62 -6.43 -9.39 -14.40
N HIS A 63 -5.40 -10.04 -14.92
CA HIS A 63 -5.12 -10.15 -16.35
C HIS A 63 -6.17 -11.00 -17.08
N ASP A 64 -6.64 -12.09 -16.48
CA ASP A 64 -7.70 -12.95 -17.02
C ASP A 64 -9.04 -12.20 -17.19
N HIS A 65 -9.26 -11.15 -16.39
CA HIS A 65 -10.42 -10.25 -16.54
C HIS A 65 -10.18 -9.11 -17.53
N GLY A 66 -9.02 -9.08 -18.20
CA GLY A 66 -8.67 -8.09 -19.23
C GLY A 66 -8.15 -6.77 -18.67
N TYR A 67 -7.78 -6.72 -17.38
CA TYR A 67 -7.28 -5.51 -16.73
C TYR A 67 -5.77 -5.56 -16.47
N VAL A 68 -5.18 -4.39 -16.42
CA VAL A 68 -3.82 -4.11 -15.96
C VAL A 68 -3.96 -3.27 -14.69
N HIS A 69 -3.24 -3.61 -13.64
CA HIS A 69 -3.21 -2.84 -12.40
C HIS A 69 -2.55 -1.47 -12.63
N GLY A 70 -1.43 -1.42 -13.36
CA GLY A 70 -0.81 -0.18 -13.85
C GLY A 70 0.00 0.60 -12.81
N ASP A 71 -0.09 0.22 -11.53
CA ASP A 71 0.67 0.80 -10.42
C ASP A 71 0.98 -0.26 -9.35
N LEU A 72 1.39 -1.44 -9.83
CA LEU A 72 1.75 -2.53 -8.94
C LEU A 72 3.14 -2.30 -8.34
N TYR A 73 3.20 -2.26 -7.01
CA TYR A 73 4.42 -2.33 -6.21
C TYR A 73 4.05 -2.69 -4.76
N LEU A 74 5.03 -3.06 -3.93
CA LEU A 74 4.77 -3.51 -2.55
C LEU A 74 3.96 -2.52 -1.69
N GLY A 75 4.07 -1.21 -1.95
CA GLY A 75 3.26 -0.19 -1.27
C GLY A 75 1.78 -0.18 -1.65
N ASN A 76 1.40 -0.84 -2.75
CA ASN A 76 0.02 -1.08 -3.18
C ASN A 76 -0.40 -2.55 -2.97
N VAL A 77 0.36 -3.28 -2.16
CA VAL A 77 0.03 -4.63 -1.74
C VAL A 77 -0.18 -4.63 -0.23
N LEU A 78 -1.30 -5.20 0.20
CA LEU A 78 -1.67 -5.24 1.61
C LEU A 78 -1.53 -6.65 2.17
N LEU A 79 -1.06 -6.76 3.41
CA LEU A 79 -1.24 -7.96 4.22
C LEU A 79 -2.60 -7.86 4.91
N GLN A 80 -3.38 -8.92 4.76
CA GLN A 80 -4.62 -9.06 5.51
C GLN A 80 -4.26 -9.29 6.99
N LEU A 81 -4.77 -8.43 7.86
CA LEU A 81 -4.64 -8.58 9.30
C LEU A 81 -5.24 -9.93 9.74
N LEU A 82 -4.62 -10.48 10.78
CA LEU A 82 -4.94 -11.77 11.40
C LEU A 82 -6.46 -11.98 11.48
N SER A 83 -6.93 -13.09 10.92
CA SER A 83 -8.30 -13.55 11.16
C SER A 83 -8.42 -13.90 12.64
N GLY A 84 -9.05 -13.04 13.45
CA GLY A 84 -9.19 -13.25 14.90
C GLY A 84 -8.56 -12.19 15.80
N LEU A 85 -8.13 -11.04 15.27
CA LEU A 85 -8.07 -9.85 16.12
C LEU A 85 -9.50 -9.50 16.53
N ASP A 86 -9.90 -9.91 17.74
CA ASP A 86 -10.92 -9.17 18.49
C ASP A 86 -10.48 -7.72 18.41
N TYR A 87 -11.25 -6.89 17.70
CA TYR A 87 -10.91 -5.49 17.54
C TYR A 87 -10.72 -4.93 18.94
N PRO A 88 -9.50 -4.52 19.32
CA PRO A 88 -9.31 -3.93 20.63
C PRO A 88 -10.26 -2.74 20.73
N SER A 89 -10.90 -2.57 21.89
CA SER A 89 -11.73 -1.38 22.10
C SER A 89 -10.88 -0.12 21.88
N GLU A 90 -11.53 1.00 21.62
CA GLU A 90 -10.83 2.28 21.47
C GLU A 90 -9.90 2.56 22.66
N GLU A 91 -10.33 2.21 23.87
CA GLU A 91 -9.54 2.33 25.10
C GLU A 91 -8.30 1.42 25.09
N GLN A 92 -8.43 0.18 24.62
CA GLN A 92 -7.30 -0.76 24.50
C GLN A 92 -6.29 -0.32 23.43
N LEU A 93 -6.77 0.31 22.36
CA LEU A 93 -5.89 0.94 21.38
C LEU A 93 -5.12 2.10 22.00
N TYR A 94 -5.77 2.97 22.76
CA TYR A 94 -5.11 4.10 23.43
C TYR A 94 -4.17 3.67 24.55
N GLU A 95 -4.50 2.60 25.30
CA GLU A 95 -3.60 2.04 26.30
C GLU A 95 -2.32 1.50 25.66
N LYS A 96 -2.45 0.80 24.52
CA LYS A 96 -1.30 0.18 23.84
C LYS A 96 -0.47 1.17 23.03
N PHE A 97 -1.10 2.13 22.36
CA PHE A 97 -0.47 2.96 21.34
C PHE A 97 -0.47 4.47 21.68
N GLY A 98 -1.12 4.86 22.77
CA GLY A 98 -1.32 6.26 23.14
C GLY A 98 -2.57 6.86 22.48
N ALA A 99 -3.05 7.95 23.08
CA ALA A 99 -4.13 8.74 22.49
C ALA A 99 -3.63 9.51 21.25
N PRO A 100 -4.49 9.79 20.25
CA PRO A 100 -4.08 10.51 19.07
C PRO A 100 -3.70 11.95 19.41
N GLU A 101 -2.47 12.35 19.10
CA GLU A 101 -1.99 13.70 19.36
C GLU A 101 -2.21 14.61 18.13
N PRO A 102 -3.05 15.65 18.24
CA PRO A 102 -3.24 16.60 17.15
C PRO A 102 -2.00 17.47 17.01
N LYS A 103 -1.44 17.49 15.80
CA LYS A 103 -0.33 18.37 15.41
C LYS A 103 -0.85 19.50 14.53
N PRO A 104 -0.32 20.72 14.62
CA PRO A 104 -0.69 21.80 13.71
C PRO A 104 -0.50 21.39 12.26
N ALA A 105 -1.52 21.59 11.42
CA ALA A 105 -1.40 21.41 9.99
C ALA A 105 -0.46 22.51 9.45
N GLN A 106 0.61 22.11 8.78
CA GLN A 106 1.56 23.03 8.15
C GLN A 106 1.62 22.73 6.65
N ARG A 107 1.63 23.80 5.86
CA ARG A 107 1.79 23.73 4.41
C ARG A 107 3.01 24.54 4.01
N ASP A 108 4.20 23.93 3.99
CA ASP A 108 5.46 24.46 3.43
C ASP A 108 5.62 26.00 3.47
N GLY A 109 5.40 26.62 4.64
CA GLY A 109 5.54 28.07 4.86
C GLY A 109 4.41 28.98 4.35
N THR A 110 3.29 28.42 3.88
CA THR A 110 2.11 29.17 3.39
C THR A 110 0.88 28.98 4.29
N PRO A 111 -0.05 29.95 4.34
CA PRO A 111 -1.31 29.80 5.07
C PRO A 111 -2.16 28.65 4.53
N LEU A 112 -2.87 27.96 5.43
CA LEU A 112 -3.82 26.93 5.05
C LEU A 112 -5.01 27.56 4.31
N PRO A 113 -5.49 26.97 3.20
CA PRO A 113 -6.69 27.44 2.52
C PRO A 113 -7.94 27.39 3.42
N PRO A 114 -8.95 28.23 3.14
CA PRO A 114 -10.26 28.11 3.77
C PRO A 114 -10.83 26.70 3.57
N GLY A 115 -11.28 26.05 4.65
CA GLY A 115 -11.87 24.70 4.62
C GLY A 115 -10.89 23.55 4.93
N VAL A 116 -9.60 23.83 5.14
CA VAL A 116 -8.62 22.82 5.58
C VAL A 116 -8.52 22.80 7.10
N THR A 117 -8.40 21.61 7.70
CA THR A 117 -8.30 21.45 9.16
C THR A 117 -7.02 22.12 9.68
N SER A 118 -7.12 22.80 10.82
CA SER A 118 -5.95 23.44 11.46
C SER A 118 -5.01 22.44 12.16
N HIS A 119 -5.46 21.18 12.30
CA HIS A 119 -4.72 20.11 12.93
C HIS A 119 -4.78 18.84 12.09
N VAL A 120 -3.75 18.02 12.21
CA VAL A 120 -3.62 16.68 11.63
C VAL A 120 -3.23 15.71 12.73
N ILE A 121 -3.69 14.47 12.60
CA ILE A 121 -3.33 13.38 13.51
C ILE A 121 -2.39 12.46 12.74
N SER A 122 -1.22 12.15 13.32
CA SER A 122 -0.31 11.19 12.71
C SER A 122 -0.92 9.78 12.82
N PRO A 123 -0.95 8.99 11.73
CA PRO A 123 -1.42 7.61 11.80
C PRO A 123 -0.49 6.80 12.71
N VAL A 124 -1.06 5.84 13.43
CA VAL A 124 -0.29 4.90 14.24
C VAL A 124 0.02 3.63 13.48
N TRP A 125 1.21 3.06 13.71
CA TRP A 125 1.60 1.80 13.09
C TRP A 125 1.03 0.61 13.87
N LEU A 126 0.10 -0.12 13.26
CA LEU A 126 -0.57 -1.30 13.84
C LEU A 126 -0.01 -2.64 13.31
N GLY A 127 1.14 -2.60 12.62
CA GLY A 127 1.72 -3.79 12.00
C GLY A 127 2.54 -4.66 12.95
N GLU A 128 3.01 -5.77 12.41
CA GLU A 128 4.06 -6.60 13.01
C GLU A 128 5.33 -6.54 12.15
N PRO A 129 6.53 -6.69 12.74
CA PRO A 129 7.78 -6.81 11.97
C PRO A 129 7.70 -8.00 10.99
N SER A 130 8.30 -7.86 9.81
CA SER A 130 8.24 -8.88 8.74
C SER A 130 8.78 -10.24 9.18
N GLU A 131 9.74 -10.28 10.09
CA GLU A 131 10.30 -11.51 10.67
C GLU A 131 9.35 -12.23 11.64
N LYS A 132 8.32 -11.55 12.16
CA LYS A 132 7.34 -12.11 13.10
C LYS A 132 6.08 -12.63 12.42
N ILE A 133 5.92 -12.38 11.13
CA ILE A 133 4.75 -12.86 10.38
C ILE A 133 4.84 -14.38 10.26
N ALA A 134 3.85 -15.08 10.81
CA ALA A 134 3.75 -16.52 10.67
C ALA A 134 3.20 -16.87 9.27
N LEU A 135 3.58 -18.05 8.76
CA LEU A 135 3.11 -18.51 7.45
C LEU A 135 1.58 -18.60 7.35
N ALA A 136 0.89 -18.96 8.43
CA ALA A 136 -0.58 -19.03 8.47
C ALA A 136 -1.25 -17.67 8.29
N ASP A 137 -0.52 -16.59 8.59
CA ASP A 137 -0.98 -15.21 8.58
C ASP A 137 -0.50 -14.45 7.34
N ALA A 138 0.33 -15.10 6.51
CA ALA A 138 0.85 -14.55 5.27
C ALA A 138 -0.25 -14.55 4.20
N LYS A 139 -1.20 -13.62 4.31
CA LYS A 139 -2.31 -13.42 3.36
C LYS A 139 -2.18 -12.05 2.70
N LEU A 140 -2.20 -12.04 1.38
CA LEU A 140 -1.96 -10.85 0.56
C LEU A 140 -3.20 -10.43 -0.21
N VAL A 141 -3.39 -9.12 -0.36
CA VAL A 141 -4.44 -8.49 -1.17
C VAL A 141 -3.82 -7.34 -1.98
N PRO A 142 -3.84 -7.37 -3.33
CA PRO A 142 -3.52 -6.19 -4.13
C PRO A 142 -4.55 -5.09 -3.86
N ALA A 143 -4.09 -3.85 -3.79
CA ALA A 143 -4.92 -2.70 -3.49
C ALA A 143 -4.59 -1.54 -4.42
N ASP A 144 -5.39 -0.48 -4.33
CA ASP A 144 -5.23 0.73 -5.11
C ASP A 144 -5.35 0.50 -6.64
N PHE A 145 -6.56 0.14 -7.06
CA PHE A 145 -6.94 0.03 -8.47
C PHE A 145 -7.28 1.39 -9.10
N GLY A 146 -6.91 2.52 -8.45
CA GLY A 146 -7.27 3.87 -8.90
C GLY A 146 -6.78 4.21 -10.31
N VAL A 147 -5.74 3.51 -10.77
CA VAL A 147 -5.19 3.67 -12.12
C VAL A 147 -5.23 2.40 -12.98
N ALA A 148 -5.96 1.38 -12.53
CA ALA A 148 -6.16 0.17 -13.30
C ALA A 148 -6.95 0.46 -14.58
N PHE A 149 -6.67 -0.28 -15.64
CA PHE A 149 -7.27 -0.06 -16.95
C PHE A 149 -7.39 -1.32 -17.79
N CYS A 150 -8.26 -1.28 -18.79
CA CYS A 150 -8.39 -2.34 -19.78
C CYS A 150 -7.64 -1.95 -21.06
N PRO A 151 -6.52 -2.61 -21.42
CA PRO A 151 -5.74 -2.25 -22.62
C PRO A 151 -6.51 -2.38 -23.93
N SER A 152 -7.61 -3.13 -23.95
CA SER A 152 -8.49 -3.24 -25.12
C SER A 152 -9.43 -2.04 -25.30
N GLN A 153 -9.60 -1.22 -24.28
CA GLN A 153 -10.54 -0.09 -24.25
C GLN A 153 -9.83 1.26 -24.20
N GLU A 154 -8.70 1.34 -23.50
CA GLU A 154 -7.93 2.57 -23.35
C GLU A 154 -6.42 2.33 -23.33
N SER A 155 -5.67 3.37 -23.74
CA SER A 155 -4.22 3.40 -23.65
C SER A 155 -3.77 4.31 -22.52
N ARG A 156 -2.89 3.82 -21.66
CA ARG A 156 -2.21 4.61 -20.62
C ARG A 156 -0.72 4.57 -20.85
N TYR A 157 -0.03 5.67 -20.58
CA TYR A 157 1.42 5.81 -20.83
C TYR A 157 2.21 6.14 -19.55
N GLU A 158 1.53 6.70 -18.56
CA GLU A 158 2.15 7.12 -17.31
C GLU A 158 2.04 6.00 -16.28
N SER A 159 3.17 5.73 -15.60
CA SER A 159 3.24 4.85 -14.44
C SER A 159 3.67 5.66 -13.23
N HIS A 160 2.95 5.49 -12.13
CA HIS A 160 3.21 6.19 -10.87
C HIS A 160 4.09 5.37 -9.91
N THR A 161 4.53 4.18 -10.31
CA THR A 161 5.42 3.35 -9.50
C THR A 161 6.72 4.11 -9.19
N PRO A 162 7.38 3.82 -8.05
CA PRO A 162 8.71 4.35 -7.75
C PRO A 162 9.69 4.21 -8.91
N LEU A 163 10.58 5.19 -9.07
CA LEU A 163 11.45 5.33 -10.24
C LEU A 163 12.39 4.13 -10.42
N GLU A 164 12.75 3.48 -9.32
CA GLU A 164 13.65 2.34 -9.23
C GLU A 164 13.06 1.08 -9.88
N ILE A 165 11.73 0.93 -9.84
CA ILE A 165 11.01 -0.26 -10.33
C ILE A 165 10.09 0.04 -11.51
N ARG A 166 10.07 1.29 -11.97
CA ARG A 166 9.24 1.71 -13.10
C ARG A 166 9.58 0.93 -14.36
N THR A 167 8.53 0.58 -15.10
CA THR A 167 8.66 -0.24 -16.30
C THR A 167 9.48 0.47 -17.38
N PRO A 168 10.22 -0.26 -18.23
CA PRO A 168 11.06 0.33 -19.26
C PRO A 168 10.27 1.21 -20.22
N GLU A 169 9.07 0.79 -20.63
CA GLU A 169 8.23 1.56 -21.53
C GLU A 169 7.82 2.91 -20.91
N ALA A 170 7.41 2.94 -19.65
CA ALA A 170 7.07 4.19 -18.97
C ALA A 170 8.28 5.10 -18.72
N ARG A 171 9.49 4.52 -18.66
CA ARG A 171 10.71 5.27 -18.36
C ARG A 171 11.45 5.76 -19.60
N PHE A 172 11.47 4.97 -20.66
CA PHE A 172 12.33 5.18 -21.83
C PHE A 172 11.56 5.26 -23.16
N GLU A 173 10.30 4.83 -23.21
CA GLU A 173 9.49 4.79 -24.43
C GLU A 173 8.16 5.54 -24.22
N PRO A 174 8.16 6.89 -24.13
CA PRO A 174 6.97 7.67 -23.71
C PRO A 174 5.76 7.55 -24.67
N THR A 175 5.95 7.00 -25.86
CA THR A 175 4.91 6.75 -26.86
C THR A 175 4.38 5.32 -26.82
N LYS A 176 4.94 4.44 -25.99
CA LYS A 176 4.52 3.05 -25.85
C LYS A 176 3.59 2.93 -24.64
N PRO A 177 2.36 2.43 -24.83
CA PRO A 177 1.42 2.30 -23.73
C PRO A 177 1.84 1.18 -22.77
N LEU A 178 1.46 1.35 -21.51
CA LEU A 178 1.43 0.29 -20.53
C LEU A 178 0.54 -0.86 -21.03
N SER A 179 0.87 -2.07 -20.57
CA SER A 179 0.18 -3.30 -20.96
C SER A 179 0.26 -4.34 -19.83
N PHE A 180 -0.24 -5.55 -20.07
CA PHE A 180 -0.06 -6.67 -19.13
C PHE A 180 1.42 -6.89 -18.79
N ALA A 181 2.34 -6.68 -19.74
CA ALA A 181 3.78 -6.81 -19.50
C ALA A 181 4.31 -5.82 -18.45
N SER A 182 3.64 -4.67 -18.30
CA SER A 182 3.99 -3.65 -17.30
C SER A 182 3.78 -4.19 -15.88
N ASP A 183 2.66 -4.85 -15.62
CA ASP A 183 2.42 -5.51 -14.33
C ASP A 183 3.36 -6.69 -14.10
N ILE A 184 3.72 -7.45 -15.14
CA ILE A 184 4.68 -8.57 -15.03
C ILE A 184 6.07 -8.05 -14.65
N TRP A 185 6.49 -6.90 -15.19
CA TRP A 185 7.72 -6.24 -14.77
C TRP A 185 7.67 -5.84 -13.30
N SER A 186 6.60 -5.15 -12.89
CA SER A 186 6.38 -4.76 -11.49
C SER A 186 6.33 -5.95 -10.52
N LEU A 187 5.70 -7.05 -10.95
CA LEU A 187 5.66 -8.31 -10.21
C LEU A 187 7.08 -8.86 -10.01
N ALA A 188 7.88 -8.89 -11.07
CA ALA A 188 9.27 -9.36 -10.99
C ALA A 188 10.13 -8.46 -10.09
N CYS A 189 9.92 -7.14 -10.08
CA CYS A 189 10.61 -6.24 -9.15
C CYS A 189 10.18 -6.41 -7.69
N SER A 190 9.01 -7.00 -7.44
CA SER A 190 8.46 -7.18 -6.08
C SER A 190 8.85 -8.51 -5.43
N ILE A 191 9.39 -9.46 -6.20
CA ILE A 191 9.80 -10.82 -5.77
C ILE A 191 11.32 -10.90 -5.64
#